data_AF-A0A6V7LQV2-F1
#
_entry.id   AF-A0A6V7LQV2-F1
#
_cell.length_a   1.000
_cell.length_b   1.000
_cell.length_c   1.000
_cell.angle_alpha   90.00
_cell.angle_beta   90.00
_cell.angle_gamma   90.00
#
_symmetry.space_group_name_H-M   'P 1'
#
loop_
_entity.id
_entity.type
_entity.pdbx_description
1 polymer ?
#
loop_
_entity_poly.entity_id
_entity_poly.type
_entity_poly.pdbx_seq_one_letter_code
_entity_poly.pdbx_strand_id
1 'polypeptide(L)' 'FENADTLLISEVHMLLEHRKNQNESAEDEQEFSDVFMKSLNYTDRFRKFKNKEVIAAVR' A
#
# COMPACT_ATOMS: atom_id res chain seq x y z
N PHE A 1 7.90 19.60 -1.10
CA PHE A 1 8.30 18.27 -0.58
C PHE A 1 9.46 18.36 0.42
N GLU A 2 9.93 19.55 0.84
CA GLU A 2 11.04 19.66 1.80
C GLU A 2 10.74 19.09 3.20
N ASN A 3 9.46 19.09 3.60
CA ASN A 3 9.00 18.55 4.88
C ASN A 3 8.18 17.25 4.71
N ALA A 4 8.24 16.59 3.55
CA ALA A 4 7.45 15.38 3.31
C ALA A 4 8.24 14.14 3.72
N ASP A 5 7.63 13.27 4.52
CA ASP A 5 8.21 11.98 4.85
C ASP A 5 8.08 11.02 3.67
N THR A 6 9.17 10.33 3.34
CA THR A 6 9.16 9.28 2.33
C THR A 6 8.56 8.00 2.88
N LEU A 7 7.88 7.24 2.02
CA LEU A 7 7.38 5.90 2.31
C LEU A 7 8.16 4.87 1.50
N LEU A 8 8.51 3.75 2.14
CA LEU A 8 9.07 2.59 1.46
C LEU A 8 8.00 1.94 0.56
N ILE A 9 8.42 1.33 -0.55
CA ILE A 9 7.53 0.62 -1.47
C ILE A 9 6.67 -0.42 -0.72
N SER A 10 7.28 -1.13 0.23
CA SER A 10 6.59 -2.10 1.08
C SER A 10 5.53 -1.48 1.99
N GLU A 11 5.76 -0.27 2.51
CA GLU A 11 4.78 0.45 3.34
C GLU A 11 3.60 0.91 2.50
N VAL A 12 3.88 1.46 1.31
CA VAL A 12 2.83 1.86 0.38
C VAL A 12 1.97 0.66 0.00
N HIS A 13 2.57 -0.50 -0.31
CA HIS A 13 1.80 -1.72 -0.59
C HIS A 13 0.89 -2.10 0.58
N MET A 14 1.40 -2.11 1.81
CA MET A 14 0.60 -2.45 2.98
C MET A 14 -0.58 -1.50 3.21
N LEU A 15 -0.39 -0.21 2.98
CA LEU A 15 -1.45 0.78 3.11
C LEU A 15 -2.53 0.59 2.03
N LEU A 16 -2.12 0.35 0.79
CA LEU A 16 -3.05 0.10 -0.32
C LEU A 16 -3.82 -1.21 -0.14
N GLU A 17 -3.15 -2.28 0.29
CA GLU A 17 -3.77 -3.57 0.60
C GLU A 17 -4.78 -3.44 1.75
N HIS A 18 -4.42 -2.72 2.82
CA HIS A 18 -5.36 -2.46 3.91
C HIS A 18 -6.59 -1.67 3.44
N ARG A 19 -6.39 -0.63 2.61
CA ARG A 19 -7.49 0.16 2.05
C ARG A 19 -8.39 -0.67 1.14
N LYS A 20 -7.82 -1.62 0.38
CA LYS A 20 -8.57 -2.58 -0.45
C LYS A 20 -9.44 -3.49 0.42
N ASN A 21 -8.88 -4.08 1.46
CA ASN A 21 -9.62 -4.96 2.38
C ASN A 21 -10.75 -4.21 3.12
N GLN A 22 -10.51 -2.96 3.50
CA GLN A 22 -11.55 -2.10 4.09
C GLN A 22 -12.72 -1.86 3.13
N ASN A 23 -12.43 -1.74 1.83
CA ASN A 23 -13.44 -1.52 0.79
C ASN A 23 -14.28 -2.76 0.54
N GLU A 24 -13.63 -3.92 0.46
CA GLU A 24 -14.28 -5.23 0.29
C GLU A 24 -15.17 -5.60 1.49
N SER A 25 -14.91 -5.00 2.65
CA SER A 25 -15.71 -5.19 3.88
C SER A 25 -16.79 -4.11 4.06
N ALA A 26 -16.90 -3.12 3.18
CA ALA A 26 -17.88 -2.05 3.28
C ALA A 26 -19.23 -2.48 2.67
N GLU A 27 -20.36 -2.02 3.23
CA GLU A 27 -21.69 -2.29 2.68
C GLU A 27 -21.85 -1.77 1.25
N ASP A 28 -21.33 -0.57 0.98
CA ASP A 28 -21.29 0.04 -0.35
C ASP A 28 -19.86 -0.03 -0.91
N GLU A 29 -19.51 -1.18 -1.48
CA GLU A 29 -18.22 -1.36 -2.14
C GLU A 29 -18.07 -0.37 -3.31
N GLN A 30 -17.01 0.42 -3.28
CA GLN A 30 -16.68 1.35 -4.37
C GLN A 30 -15.60 0.77 -5.25
N GLU A 31 -15.74 0.90 -6.57
CA GLU A 31 -14.66 0.53 -7.48
C GLU A 31 -13.45 1.45 -7.28
N PHE A 32 -12.27 0.84 -7.21
CA PHE A 32 -11.01 1.59 -7.17
C PHE A 32 -10.66 2.16 -8.54
N SER A 33 -10.04 3.33 -8.55
CA SER A 33 -9.54 3.93 -9.78
C SER A 33 -8.41 3.09 -10.40
N ASP A 34 -8.24 3.21 -11.72
CA ASP A 34 -7.12 2.59 -12.44
C ASP A 34 -5.75 2.92 -11.82
N VAL A 35 -5.59 4.13 -11.30
CA VAL A 35 -4.35 4.59 -10.66
C VAL A 35 -4.09 3.81 -9.38
N PHE A 36 -5.13 3.55 -8.58
CA PHE A 36 -5.01 2.73 -7.37
C PHE A 36 -4.60 1.30 -7.73
N MET A 37 -5.28 0.67 -8.69
CA MET A 37 -4.97 -0.70 -9.11
C MET A 37 -3.56 -0.82 -9.69
N LYS A 38 -3.13 0.13 -10.52
CA LYS A 38 -1.76 0.17 -11.06
C LYS A 38 -0.72 0.36 -9.95
N SER A 39 -0.99 1.21 -8.97
CA SER A 39 -0.09 1.46 -7.84
C SER A 39 0.03 0.24 -6.91
N LEU A 40 -1.09 -0.43 -6.62
CA LEU A 40 -1.09 -1.66 -5.84
C LEU A 40 -0.28 -2.77 -6.53
N ASN A 41 -0.51 -2.98 -7.83
CA ASN A 41 0.22 -3.98 -8.61
C ASN A 41 1.71 -3.66 -8.74
N TYR A 42 2.06 -2.38 -8.92
CA TYR A 42 3.46 -1.95 -8.96
C TYR A 42 4.16 -2.21 -7.63
N THR A 43 3.54 -1.80 -6.53
CA THR A 43 4.13 -1.95 -5.20
C THR A 43 4.19 -3.42 -4.76
N ASP A 44 3.24 -4.26 -5.17
CA ASP A 44 3.30 -5.72 -4.95
C ASP A 44 4.47 -6.37 -5.70
N ARG A 45 4.71 -5.94 -6.94
CA ARG A 45 5.80 -6.47 -7.77
C ARG A 45 7.18 -6.10 -7.23
N PHE A 46 7.34 -4.90 -6.68
CA PHE A 46 8.64 -4.37 -6.28
C PHE A 46 8.88 -4.34 -4.76
N ARG A 47 7.90 -4.71 -3.92
CA ARG A 47 8.14 -4.83 -2.48
C ARG A 47 9.20 -5.89 -2.21
N LYS A 48 10.26 -5.48 -1.51
CA LYS A 48 11.32 -6.41 -1.05
C LYS A 48 10.96 -7.04 0.29
N PHE A 49 10.21 -6.32 1.12
CA PHE A 49 9.85 -6.73 2.47
C PHE A 49 8.34 -6.97 2.56
N LYS A 50 7.95 -8.12 3.08
CA LYS A 50 6.54 -8.51 3.28
C LYS A 50 6.11 -8.47 4.75
N ASN A 51 7.07 -8.49 5.67
CA ASN A 51 6.82 -8.55 7.11
C ASN A 51 6.90 -7.15 7.71
N LYS A 52 5.89 -6.77 8.51
CA LYS A 52 5.83 -5.45 9.17
C LYS A 52 7.05 -5.18 10.06
N GLU A 53 7.52 -6.21 10.76
CA GLU A 53 8.70 -6.12 11.64
C GLU A 53 9.98 -5.81 10.86
N VAL A 54 10.16 -6.42 9.69
CA VAL A 54 11.32 -6.16 8.83
C VAL A 54 11.28 -4.75 8.25
N ILE A 55 10.09 -4.27 7.87
CA ILE A 55 9.90 -2.90 7.39
C ILE A 55 10.27 -1.90 8.49
N ALA A 56 9.80 -2.13 9.71
CA ALA A 56 10.12 -1.28 10.86
C ALA A 56 11.61 -1.32 11.22
N ALA A 57 12.30 -2.46 11.05
CA ALA A 57 13.72 -2.59 11.31
C ALA A 57 14.62 -1.90 10.25
N VAL A 58 14.11 -1.70 9.03
CA VAL A 58 14.84 -1.07 7.92
C VAL A 58 14.65 0.45 7.87
N ARG A 59 13.57 0.96 8.48
CA ARG A 59 13.25 2.39 8.54
C ARG A 59 14.03 3.10 9.62
#